data_AF-A4CQJ1-F1
#
_entry.id   AF-A4CQJ1-F1
#
_cell.length_a   1.000
_cell.length_b   1.000
_cell.length_c   1.000
_cell.angle_alpha   90.00
_cell.angle_beta   90.00
_cell.angle_gamma   90.00
#
_symmetry.space_group_name_H-M   'P 1'
#
loop_
_entity.id
_entity.type
_entity.pdbx_description
1 polymer ?
#
loop_
_entity_poly.entity_id
_entity_poly.type
_entity_poly.pdbx_seq_one_letter_code
_entity_poly.pdbx_strand_id
1 'polypeptide(L)'
;MPRPTKPKGNDTQRQWREDAESLSYEESLQALDLLLTKLQDDSIPLAELQGGHQRAEIYLNRCEELLNKIEQSVAQLNPDTLERELTENPPRA
;
A
#
# COMPACT_ATOMS: atom_id res chain seq x y z
N MET A 1 21.62 -37.64 7.64
CA MET A 1 20.31 -36.95 7.52
C MET A 1 20.54 -35.62 6.79
N PRO A 2 20.01 -35.39 5.58
CA PRO A 2 20.07 -34.08 4.93
C PRO A 2 19.02 -33.13 5.52
N ARG A 3 19.38 -31.83 5.67
CA ARG A 3 18.53 -30.79 6.28
C ARG A 3 17.34 -30.43 5.38
N PRO A 4 16.18 -30.04 5.95
CA PRO A 4 15.05 -29.56 5.17
C PRO A 4 15.38 -28.19 4.57
N THR A 5 15.35 -28.09 3.24
CA THR A 5 15.45 -26.84 2.50
C THR A 5 14.10 -26.12 2.58
N LYS A 6 14.01 -25.03 3.35
CA LYS A 6 12.83 -24.16 3.36
C LYS A 6 12.61 -23.55 1.95
N PRO A 7 11.36 -23.37 1.51
CA PRO A 7 11.06 -22.79 0.20
C PRO A 7 11.27 -21.26 0.25
N LYS A 8 12.37 -20.78 -0.33
CA LYS A 8 12.76 -19.35 -0.43
C LYS A 8 11.65 -18.40 -0.95
N GLY A 9 10.66 -18.91 -1.68
CA GLY A 9 9.59 -18.10 -2.27
C GLY A 9 8.67 -17.43 -1.25
N ASN A 10 8.35 -18.10 -0.14
CA ASN A 10 7.44 -17.56 0.87
C ASN A 10 8.06 -16.43 1.70
N ASP A 11 9.37 -16.49 1.93
CA ASP A 11 10.09 -15.49 2.72
C ASP A 11 10.18 -14.15 1.96
N THR A 12 10.34 -14.20 0.64
CA THR A 12 10.44 -13.01 -0.22
C THR A 12 9.10 -12.27 -0.30
N GLN A 13 7.99 -13.00 -0.48
CA GLN A 13 6.66 -12.40 -0.54
C GLN A 13 6.23 -11.80 0.81
N ARG A 14 6.68 -12.38 1.93
CA ARG A 14 6.46 -11.81 3.27
C ARG A 14 7.17 -10.47 3.41
N GLN A 15 8.44 -10.40 3.01
CA GLN A 15 9.18 -9.15 3.04
C GLN A 15 8.49 -8.05 2.23
N TRP A 16 8.01 -8.36 1.02
CA TRP A 16 7.30 -7.37 0.21
C TRP A 16 6.01 -6.86 0.85
N ARG A 17 5.31 -7.71 1.60
CA ARG A 17 4.12 -7.30 2.36
C ARG A 17 4.50 -6.39 3.52
N GLU A 18 5.51 -6.77 4.30
CA GLU A 18 6.03 -5.94 5.39
C GLU A 18 6.51 -4.57 4.88
N ASP A 19 7.21 -4.56 3.74
CA ASP A 19 7.63 -3.31 3.09
C ASP A 19 6.42 -2.45 2.72
N ALA A 20 5.41 -3.03 2.04
CA ALA A 20 4.21 -2.31 1.62
C ALA A 20 3.37 -1.79 2.79
N GLU A 21 3.27 -2.53 3.89
CA GLU A 21 2.55 -2.09 5.09
C GLU A 21 3.13 -0.80 5.68
N SER A 22 4.44 -0.58 5.50
CA SER A 22 5.13 0.63 5.97
C SER A 22 4.94 1.85 5.08
N LEU A 23 4.42 1.68 3.85
CA LEU A 23 4.26 2.77 2.89
C LEU A 23 2.92 3.51 3.07
N SER A 24 2.97 4.80 2.79
CA SER A 24 1.79 5.63 2.55
C SER A 24 1.15 5.32 1.19
N TYR A 25 0.00 5.93 0.91
CA TYR A 25 -0.70 5.75 -0.37
C TYR A 25 0.16 6.22 -1.54
N GLU A 26 0.74 7.43 -1.45
CA GLU A 26 1.55 8.01 -2.51
C GLU A 26 2.83 7.19 -2.75
N GLU A 27 3.48 6.73 -1.68
CA GLU A 27 4.67 5.88 -1.80
C GLU A 27 4.36 4.50 -2.39
N SER A 28 3.22 3.90 -2.01
CA SER A 28 2.77 2.61 -2.56
C SER A 28 2.46 2.74 -4.05
N LEU A 29 1.78 3.82 -4.45
CA LEU A 29 1.46 4.11 -5.84
C LEU A 29 2.73 4.37 -6.65
N GLN A 30 3.67 5.17 -6.13
CA GLN A 30 4.94 5.44 -6.80
C GLN A 30 5.78 4.16 -6.95
N ALA A 31 5.82 3.31 -5.92
CA ALA A 31 6.51 2.03 -5.99
C ALA A 31 5.89 1.10 -7.04
N LEU A 32 4.56 1.10 -7.16
CA LEU A 32 3.83 0.38 -8.20
C LEU A 32 4.19 0.91 -9.59
N ASP A 33 4.16 2.22 -9.82
CA ASP A 33 4.46 2.84 -11.11
C ASP A 33 5.89 2.52 -11.59
N LEU A 34 6.87 2.60 -10.68
CA LEU A 34 8.26 2.22 -10.97
C LEU A 34 8.38 0.74 -11.35
N LEU A 35 7.65 -0.12 -10.63
CA LEU A 35 7.65 -1.56 -10.90
C LEU A 35 6.98 -1.87 -12.25
N LEU A 36 5.83 -1.25 -12.54
CA LEU A 36 5.15 -1.42 -13.82
C LEU A 36 6.01 -0.95 -15.00
N THR A 37 6.71 0.17 -14.85
CA THR A 37 7.67 0.66 -15.86
C THR A 37 8.76 -0.39 -16.12
N LYS A 38 9.28 -1.05 -15.08
CA LYS A 38 10.25 -2.14 -15.25
C LYS A 38 9.63 -3.37 -15.93
N LEU A 39 8.39 -3.73 -15.60
CA LEU A 39 7.74 -4.93 -16.12
C LEU A 39 7.32 -4.82 -17.59
N GLN A 40 7.20 -3.60 -18.10
CA GLN A 40 6.88 -3.30 -19.50
C GLN A 40 8.09 -3.40 -20.45
N ASP A 41 9.29 -3.66 -19.93
CA ASP A 41 10.46 -3.90 -20.77
C ASP A 41 10.39 -5.29 -21.42
N ASP A 42 10.44 -5.33 -22.76
CA ASP A 42 10.35 -6.56 -23.55
C ASP A 42 11.53 -7.53 -23.34
N SER A 43 12.59 -7.09 -22.66
CA SER A 43 13.80 -7.88 -22.41
C SER A 43 13.81 -8.63 -21.07
N ILE A 44 12.75 -8.53 -20.25
CA ILE A 44 12.77 -9.13 -18.91
C ILE A 44 12.60 -10.67 -18.95
N PRO A 45 13.31 -11.41 -18.09
CA PRO A 45 13.07 -12.84 -17.93
C PRO A 45 11.67 -13.14 -17.34
N LEU A 46 11.04 -14.24 -17.80
CA LEU A 46 9.69 -14.64 -17.34
C LEU A 46 9.58 -14.80 -15.80
N ALA A 47 10.62 -15.30 -15.14
CA ALA A 47 10.62 -15.45 -13.69
C ALA A 47 10.62 -14.08 -12.97
N GLU A 48 11.28 -13.07 -13.53
CA GLU A 48 11.24 -11.70 -13.02
C GLU A 48 9.89 -11.05 -13.29
N LEU A 49 9.28 -11.33 -14.45
CA LEU A 49 7.91 -10.88 -14.76
C LEU A 49 6.91 -11.43 -13.74
N GLN A 50 6.97 -12.74 -13.43
CA GLN A 50 6.09 -13.37 -12.46
C GLN A 50 6.28 -12.82 -11.04
N GLY A 51 7.53 -12.69 -10.59
CA GLY A 51 7.82 -12.12 -9.27
C GLY A 51 7.42 -10.65 -9.17
N GLY A 52 7.65 -9.87 -10.24
CA GLY A 52 7.24 -8.49 -10.33
C GLY A 52 5.72 -8.33 -10.32
N HIS A 53 4.98 -9.16 -11.05
CA HIS A 53 3.52 -9.18 -11.01
C HIS A 53 2.99 -9.40 -9.59
N GLN A 54 3.51 -10.41 -8.89
CA GLN A 54 3.10 -10.68 -7.50
C GLN A 54 3.40 -9.50 -6.56
N ARG A 55 4.54 -8.82 -6.76
CA ARG A 55 4.88 -7.63 -5.98
C ARG A 55 4.00 -6.43 -6.34
N ALA A 56 3.60 -6.29 -7.60
CA ALA A 56 2.68 -5.24 -8.03
C ALA A 56 1.29 -5.42 -7.39
N GLU A 57 0.78 -6.65 -7.31
CA GLU A 57 -0.47 -6.95 -6.60
C GLU A 57 -0.40 -6.55 -5.12
N ILE A 58 0.75 -6.74 -4.46
CA ILE A 58 0.94 -6.33 -3.06
C ILE A 58 0.85 -4.81 -2.89
N TYR A 59 1.51 -4.04 -3.76
CA TYR A 59 1.42 -2.58 -3.71
C TYR A 59 0.01 -2.07 -4.03
N LEU A 60 -0.66 -2.69 -5.00
CA LEU A 60 -2.04 -2.32 -5.35
C LEU A 60 -3.01 -2.59 -4.18
N ASN A 61 -2.90 -3.77 -3.54
CA ASN A 61 -3.72 -4.10 -2.36
C ASN A 61 -3.52 -3.08 -1.23
N ARG A 62 -2.28 -2.64 -0.99
CA ARG A 62 -2.00 -1.61 0.01
C ARG A 62 -2.70 -0.29 -0.32
N CYS A 63 -2.68 0.13 -1.59
CA CYS A 63 -3.41 1.33 -2.01
C CYS A 63 -4.91 1.20 -1.73
N GLU A 64 -5.51 0.07 -2.09
CA GLU A 64 -6.93 -0.21 -1.84
C GLU A 64 -7.28 -0.21 -0.35
N GLU A 65 -6.46 -0.84 0.49
CA GLU A 65 -6.65 -0.85 1.95
C GLU A 65 -6.66 0.57 2.55
N LEU A 66 -5.75 1.42 2.10
CA LEU A 66 -5.66 2.81 2.58
C LEU A 66 -6.88 3.63 2.15
N LEU A 67 -7.33 3.47 0.91
CA LEU A 67 -8.55 4.14 0.43
C LEU A 67 -9.79 3.67 1.18
N ASN A 68 -9.95 2.35 1.35
CA ASN A 68 -11.06 1.76 2.10
C ASN A 68 -11.10 2.26 3.55
N LYS A 69 -9.93 2.42 4.19
CA LYS A 69 -9.84 2.97 5.55
C LYS A 69 -10.36 4.41 5.63
N ILE A 70 -10.00 5.25 4.67
CA ILE A 70 -10.48 6.64 4.62
C ILE A 70 -11.97 6.69 4.30
N GLU A 71 -12.45 5.88 3.36
CA GLU A 71 -13.88 5.79 3.03
C GLU A 71 -14.70 5.39 4.27
N GLN A 72 -14.28 4.37 5.00
CA GLN A 72 -14.92 3.96 6.25
C GLN A 72 -14.86 5.06 7.31
N SER A 73 -13.72 5.74 7.45
CA SER A 73 -13.59 6.87 8.38
C SER A 73 -14.60 7.97 8.05
N VAL A 74 -14.75 8.33 6.77
CA VAL A 74 -15.70 9.35 6.33
C VAL A 74 -17.14 8.91 6.54
N ALA A 75 -17.48 7.66 6.24
CA ALA A 75 -18.83 7.12 6.46
C ALA A 75 -19.23 7.11 7.95
N GLN A 76 -18.25 7.01 8.85
CA GLN A 76 -18.46 7.03 10.31
C GLN A 76 -18.37 8.43 10.93
N LEU A 77 -18.01 9.46 10.16
CA LEU A 77 -18.00 10.84 10.66
C LEU A 77 -19.42 11.23 11.07
N ASN A 78 -19.60 11.49 12.36
CA ASN A 78 -20.85 12.02 12.88
C ASN A 78 -20.87 13.55 12.65
N PRO A 79 -21.78 14.08 11.83
CA PRO A 79 -21.87 15.52 11.55
C PRO A 79 -22.03 16.36 12.82
N ASP A 80 -22.71 15.84 13.85
CA ASP A 80 -22.96 16.54 15.10
C ASP A 80 -21.69 16.69 15.97
N THR A 81 -20.66 15.86 15.72
CA THR A 81 -19.36 15.93 16.42
C THR A 81 -18.33 16.79 15.71
N LEU A 82 -18.57 17.16 14.45
CA LEU A 82 -17.69 18.02 13.65
C LEU A 82 -17.89 19.53 13.93
N GLU A 83 -18.93 19.91 14.67
CA GLU A 83 -19.35 21.31 14.84
C GLU A 83 -18.51 22.18 15.82
N ARG A 84 -17.27 21.81 16.23
CA ARG A 84 -16.60 22.56 17.30
C ARG A 84 -15.13 22.96 17.10
N GLU A 85 -14.75 23.37 15.90
CA GLU A 85 -13.50 24.15 15.71
C GLU A 85 -13.69 25.52 15.03
N LEU A 86 -14.91 25.91 14.62
CA LEU A 86 -15.13 27.15 13.86
C LEU A 86 -15.75 28.32 14.66
N THR A 87 -16.00 28.18 15.96
CA THR A 87 -16.69 29.23 16.76
C THR A 87 -15.99 29.62 18.06
N GLU A 88 -14.65 29.59 18.11
CA GLU A 88 -13.92 30.08 19.29
C GLU A 88 -12.91 31.18 18.95
N ASN A 89 -13.33 32.17 18.17
CA ASN A 89 -12.65 33.47 18.14
C ASN A 89 -13.66 34.59 18.46
N PRO A 90 -13.68 35.11 19.70
CA PRO A 90 -14.58 36.20 20.05
C PRO A 90 -14.14 37.51 19.35
N PRO A 91 -15.07 38.44 19.06
CA PRO A 91 -14.72 39.72 18.47
C PRO A 91 -13.89 40.51 19.48
N ARG A 92 -12.69 40.94 19.08
CA ARG A 92 -11.92 41.94 19.84
C ARG A 92 -12.74 43.23 19.88
N ALA A 93 -13.03 43.68 21.11
CA ALA A 93 -13.69 44.93 21.44
C ALA A 93 -12.92 46.17 20.93
#